data_AF-A0AAD3R330-F1
#
_entry.id   AF-A0AAD3R330-F1
#
_cell.length_a   1.000
_cell.length_b   1.000
_cell.length_c   1.000
_cell.angle_alpha   90.00
_cell.angle_beta   90.00
_cell.angle_gamma   90.00
#
_symmetry.space_group_name_H-M   'P 1'
#
loop_
_entity.id
_entity.type
_entity.pdbx_description
1 polymer ?
#
loop_
_entity_poly.entity_id
_entity_poly.type
_entity_poly.pdbx_seq_one_letter_code
_entity_poly.pdbx_strand_id
1 'polypeptide(L)'
;MTLLSLLGRIMRYFLLRPETLFLLCISLALWSYFFHTDEVKTIVKSSRDAVKMVKGKVAEMMQNERFGGLDVLDAEFSKTWEFKSNNVAVYSIQGRRDHMEDRFEVLTDIVNKSHPSIFGIFDGHGGE
;
A
#
# COMPACT_ATOMS: atom_id res chain seq x y z
N MET A 1 -24.59 31.23 59.36
CA MET A 1 -23.93 30.49 58.26
C MET A 1 -23.40 29.18 58.83
N THR A 2 -23.97 28.03 58.45
CA THR A 2 -23.59 26.73 59.03
C THR A 2 -22.22 26.28 58.52
N LEU A 3 -21.38 25.66 59.37
CA LEU A 3 -20.07 25.10 58.99
C LEU A 3 -20.12 24.23 57.73
N LEU A 4 -21.19 23.45 57.57
CA LEU A 4 -21.43 22.60 56.41
C LEU A 4 -21.53 23.39 55.09
N SER A 5 -22.15 24.57 55.14
CA SER A 5 -22.27 25.45 53.97
C SER A 5 -20.94 26.11 53.58
N LEU A 6 -20.06 26.36 54.56
CA LEU A 6 -18.73 26.88 54.33
C LEU A 6 -17.82 25.81 53.73
N LEU A 7 -17.89 24.59 54.26
CA LEU A 7 -17.18 23.43 53.74
C LEU A 7 -17.56 23.12 52.29
N GLY A 8 -18.86 23.12 51.96
CA GLY A 8 -19.32 22.89 50.59
C GLY A 8 -18.86 23.96 49.59
N ARG A 9 -18.74 25.21 50.03
CA ARG A 9 -18.19 26.30 49.20
C ARG A 9 -16.69 26.13 48.96
N ILE A 10 -15.93 25.78 49.99
CA ILE A 10 -14.49 25.52 49.89
C ILE A 10 -14.22 24.32 48.99
N MET A 11 -14.97 23.22 49.17
CA MET A 11 -14.86 22.04 48.31
C MET A 11 -15.11 22.37 46.84
N ARG A 12 -16.15 23.15 46.54
CA ARG A 12 -16.45 23.57 45.16
C ARG A 12 -15.33 24.43 44.57
N TYR A 13 -14.75 25.32 45.37
CA TYR A 13 -13.74 26.28 44.91
C TYR A 13 -12.36 25.65 44.70
N PHE A 14 -12.02 24.61 45.48
CA PHE A 14 -10.74 23.91 45.35
C PHE A 14 -10.80 22.68 44.45
N LEU A 15 -11.90 21.90 44.44
CA LEU A 15 -11.97 20.64 43.68
C LEU A 15 -12.46 20.80 42.24
N LEU A 16 -13.24 21.84 41.93
CA LEU A 16 -13.79 22.04 40.57
C LEU A 16 -13.02 23.11 39.79
N ARG A 17 -11.87 23.55 40.29
CA ARG A 17 -10.98 24.40 39.52
C ARG A 17 -10.33 23.57 38.42
N PRO A 18 -10.30 24.06 37.17
CA PRO A 18 -9.73 23.31 36.06
C PRO A 18 -8.24 22.98 36.32
N GLU A 19 -7.53 23.85 37.03
CA GLU A 19 -6.11 23.65 37.38
C GLU A 19 -5.92 22.48 38.35
N THR A 20 -6.79 22.32 39.35
CA THR A 20 -6.67 21.25 40.35
C THR A 20 -7.11 19.91 39.78
N LEU A 21 -8.14 19.90 38.92
CA LEU A 21 -8.53 18.72 38.17
C LEU A 21 -7.41 18.25 37.23
N PHE A 22 -6.76 19.18 36.53
CA PHE A 22 -5.64 18.85 35.65
C PHE A 22 -4.46 18.24 36.41
N LEU A 23 -4.08 18.83 37.55
CA LEU A 23 -3.04 18.29 38.42
C LEU A 23 -3.41 16.91 38.99
N LEU A 24 -4.67 16.71 39.38
CA LEU A 24 -5.18 15.42 39.84
C LEU A 24 -5.06 14.37 38.73
N CYS A 25 -5.49 14.67 37.51
CA CYS A 25 -5.37 13.77 36.36
C CYS A 25 -3.91 13.38 36.07
N ILE A 26 -2.98 14.35 36.09
CA ILE A 26 -1.55 14.07 35.92
C ILE A 26 -1.03 13.16 37.04
N SER A 27 -1.40 13.45 38.30
CA SER A 27 -0.95 12.65 39.44
C SER A 27 -1.45 11.20 39.36
N LEU A 28 -2.69 10.98 38.90
CA LEU A 28 -3.24 9.65 38.67
C LEU A 28 -2.58 8.93 37.49
N ALA A 29 -2.27 9.66 36.41
CA ALA A 29 -1.54 9.11 35.27
C ALA A 29 -0.13 8.68 35.65
N LEU A 30 0.58 9.49 36.44
CA LEU A 30 1.90 9.15 36.98
C LEU A 30 1.82 7.98 37.96
N TRP A 31 0.84 7.98 38.86
CA TRP A 31 0.63 6.86 39.79
C TRP A 31 0.36 5.54 39.04
N SER A 32 -0.50 5.57 38.02
CA SER A 32 -0.73 4.41 37.13
C SER A 32 0.55 3.98 36.43
N TYR A 33 1.30 4.93 35.85
CA TYR A 33 2.56 4.67 35.19
C TYR A 33 3.60 4.02 36.12
N PHE A 34 3.75 4.49 37.36
CA PHE A 34 4.71 3.95 38.32
C PHE A 34 4.27 2.60 38.90
N PHE A 35 3.00 2.45 39.28
CA PHE A 35 2.53 1.26 40.01
C PHE A 35 2.04 0.13 39.10
N HIS A 36 1.59 0.39 37.87
CA HIS A 36 1.18 -0.65 36.90
C HIS A 36 2.29 -1.00 35.90
N THR A 37 3.54 -0.66 36.21
CA THR A 37 4.70 -0.90 35.33
C THR A 37 4.83 -2.37 34.90
N ASP A 38 4.45 -3.32 35.75
CA ASP A 38 4.60 -4.75 35.46
C ASP A 38 3.54 -5.28 34.48
N GLU A 39 2.32 -4.74 34.51
CA GLU A 39 1.25 -5.05 33.56
C GLU A 39 1.45 -4.32 32.22
N VAL A 40 1.89 -3.06 32.25
CA VAL A 40 2.17 -2.29 31.03
C VAL A 40 3.34 -2.92 30.26
N LYS A 41 4.37 -3.42 30.95
CA LYS A 41 5.49 -4.13 30.31
C LYS A 41 5.07 -5.44 29.63
N THR A 42 4.13 -6.19 30.20
CA THR A 42 3.62 -7.43 29.60
C THR A 42 2.75 -7.14 28.38
N ILE A 43 1.88 -6.13 28.45
CA ILE A 43 1.06 -5.69 27.32
C ILE A 43 1.95 -5.15 26.19
N VAL A 44 2.92 -4.28 26.49
CA VAL A 44 3.84 -3.73 25.47
C VAL A 44 4.70 -4.82 24.81
N LYS A 45 5.14 -5.84 25.56
CA LYS A 45 5.84 -7.00 24.99
C LYS A 45 4.92 -7.83 24.09
N SER A 46 3.71 -8.15 24.57
CA SER A 46 2.70 -8.90 23.80
C SER A 46 2.33 -8.18 22.49
N SER A 47 2.16 -6.86 22.52
CA SER A 47 1.91 -6.04 21.32
C SER A 47 3.09 -6.05 20.35
N ARG A 48 4.33 -5.92 20.86
CA ARG A 48 5.53 -5.97 20.01
C ARG A 48 5.71 -7.32 19.33
N ASP A 49 5.42 -8.41 20.03
CA ASP A 49 5.55 -9.76 19.48
C ASP A 49 4.45 -10.07 18.45
N ALA A 50 3.21 -9.60 18.69
CA ALA A 50 2.14 -9.66 17.70
C ALA A 50 2.48 -8.88 16.42
N VAL A 51 3.03 -7.67 16.54
CA VAL A 51 3.46 -6.87 15.37
C VAL A 51 4.63 -7.52 14.63
N LYS A 52 5.57 -8.17 15.32
CA LYS A 52 6.65 -8.93 14.67
C LYS A 52 6.13 -10.14 13.88
N MET A 53 5.16 -10.89 14.42
CA MET A 53 4.54 -12.01 13.70
C MET A 53 3.74 -11.54 12.48
N VAL A 54 3.01 -10.43 12.59
CA VAL A 54 2.31 -9.83 11.45
C VAL A 54 3.31 -9.34 10.40
N LYS A 55 4.40 -8.68 10.80
CA LYS A 55 5.47 -8.26 9.89
C LYS A 55 6.15 -9.45 9.19
N GLY A 56 6.35 -10.57 9.89
CA GLY A 56 6.87 -11.82 9.33
C GLY A 56 5.93 -12.43 8.29
N LYS A 57 4.64 -12.55 8.60
CA LYS A 57 3.61 -13.02 7.66
C LYS A 57 3.45 -12.10 6.44
N VAL A 58 3.48 -10.80 6.64
CA VAL A 58 3.39 -9.81 5.54
C VAL A 58 4.66 -9.85 4.68
N ALA A 59 5.83 -10.09 5.27
CA ALA A 59 7.07 -10.27 4.51
C ALA A 59 7.06 -11.57 3.69
N GLU A 60 6.55 -12.68 4.23
CA GLU A 60 6.34 -13.93 3.48
C GLU A 60 5.32 -13.76 2.34
N MET A 61 4.19 -13.08 2.59
CA MET A 61 3.21 -12.75 1.55
C MET A 61 3.80 -11.84 0.47
N MET A 62 4.60 -10.83 0.84
CA MET A 62 5.29 -9.97 -0.13
C MET A 62 6.35 -10.71 -0.96
N GLN A 63 7.02 -11.72 -0.41
CA GLN A 63 7.94 -12.55 -1.21
C GLN A 63 7.19 -13.46 -2.19
N ASN A 64 6.07 -14.03 -1.77
CA ASN A 64 5.25 -14.89 -2.62
C ASN A 64 4.57 -14.10 -3.76
N GLU A 65 4.11 -12.87 -3.49
CA GLU A 65 3.58 -11.97 -4.52
C GLU A 65 4.64 -11.37 -5.43
N ARG A 66 5.90 -11.23 -4.99
CA ARG A 66 7.00 -10.79 -5.87
C ARG A 66 7.42 -11.87 -6.87
N PHE A 67 7.39 -13.14 -6.49
CA PHE A 67 7.62 -14.25 -7.42
C PHE A 67 6.42 -14.48 -8.34
N GLY A 68 5.19 -14.48 -7.80
CA GLY A 68 3.98 -14.61 -8.63
C GLY A 68 3.70 -13.41 -9.52
N GLY A 69 4.02 -12.19 -9.07
CA GLY A 69 3.85 -10.96 -9.86
C GLY A 69 4.88 -10.79 -10.97
N LEU A 70 6.11 -11.30 -10.78
CA LEU A 70 7.11 -11.33 -11.86
C LEU A 70 6.69 -12.33 -12.94
N ASP A 71 6.23 -13.53 -12.57
CA ASP A 71 5.73 -14.53 -13.52
C ASP A 71 4.46 -14.08 -14.25
N VAL A 72 3.55 -13.36 -13.58
CA VAL A 72 2.35 -12.80 -14.23
C VAL A 72 2.71 -11.68 -15.20
N LEU A 73 3.64 -10.79 -14.82
CA LEU A 73 4.12 -9.75 -15.72
C LEU A 73 4.87 -10.35 -16.91
N ASP A 74 5.77 -11.32 -16.70
CA ASP A 74 6.47 -12.01 -17.79
C ASP A 74 5.50 -12.77 -18.71
N ALA A 75 4.45 -13.39 -18.16
CA ALA A 75 3.40 -14.04 -18.93
C ALA A 75 2.51 -13.04 -19.71
N GLU A 76 2.26 -11.85 -19.17
CA GLU A 76 1.56 -10.78 -19.90
C GLU A 76 2.44 -10.14 -20.99
N PHE A 77 3.73 -9.93 -20.73
CA PHE A 77 4.69 -9.46 -21.72
C PHE A 77 4.89 -10.51 -22.83
N SER A 78 4.90 -11.80 -22.49
CA SER A 78 4.97 -12.89 -23.48
C SER A 78 3.78 -12.93 -24.44
N LYS A 79 2.66 -12.27 -24.11
CA LYS A 79 1.44 -12.19 -24.93
C LYS A 79 1.33 -10.90 -25.75
N THR A 80 2.39 -10.10 -25.77
CA THR A 80 2.44 -8.82 -26.49
C THR A 80 3.61 -8.81 -27.45
N TRP A 81 3.36 -8.48 -28.72
CA TRP A 81 4.41 -8.23 -29.71
C TRP A 81 4.52 -6.73 -29.92
N GLU A 82 5.74 -6.21 -29.89
CA GLU A 82 6.00 -4.78 -30.08
C GLU A 82 7.11 -4.52 -31.09
N PHE A 83 6.94 -3.43 -31.83
CA PHE A 83 7.97 -2.84 -32.68
C PHE A 83 8.01 -1.34 -32.40
N LYS A 84 9.21 -0.80 -32.16
CA LYS A 84 9.41 0.65 -31.95
C LYS A 84 10.62 1.11 -32.74
N SER A 85 10.43 2.21 -33.46
CA SER A 85 11.46 2.99 -34.13
C SER A 85 11.21 4.48 -33.85
N ASN A 86 12.08 5.36 -34.34
CA ASN A 86 12.09 6.78 -33.96
C ASN A 86 10.75 7.49 -34.13
N ASN A 87 9.97 7.14 -35.15
CA ASN A 87 8.71 7.80 -35.51
C ASN A 87 7.52 6.84 -35.66
N VAL A 88 7.70 5.56 -35.34
CA VAL A 88 6.64 4.55 -35.48
C VAL A 88 6.74 3.56 -34.33
N ALA A 89 5.59 3.20 -33.80
CA ALA A 89 5.46 2.11 -32.85
C ALA A 89 4.22 1.29 -33.20
N VAL A 90 4.32 -0.02 -33.09
CA VAL A 90 3.23 -0.97 -33.28
C VAL A 90 3.23 -1.93 -32.10
N TYR A 91 2.03 -2.19 -31.59
CA TYR A 91 1.81 -3.14 -30.50
C TYR A 91 0.68 -4.06 -30.93
N SER A 92 0.89 -5.36 -30.79
CA SER A 92 -0.14 -6.39 -30.94
C SER A 92 -0.29 -7.12 -29.61
N ILE A 93 -1.52 -7.25 -29.12
CA ILE A 93 -1.82 -7.80 -27.80
C ILE A 93 -2.78 -8.96 -27.99
N GLN A 94 -2.42 -10.16 -27.51
CA GLN A 94 -3.22 -11.37 -27.67
C GLN A 94 -4.59 -11.27 -26.98
N GLY A 95 -4.65 -10.48 -25.90
CA GLY A 95 -5.84 -10.37 -25.06
C GLY A 95 -6.19 -11.69 -24.39
N ARG A 96 -7.47 -12.09 -24.48
CA ARG A 96 -8.01 -13.30 -23.84
C ARG A 96 -8.05 -14.52 -24.78
N ARG A 97 -7.47 -14.43 -25.97
CA ARG A 97 -7.40 -15.55 -26.93
C ARG A 97 -6.32 -16.54 -26.51
N ASP A 98 -6.38 -17.76 -27.03
CA ASP A 98 -5.43 -18.82 -26.70
C ASP A 98 -4.04 -18.56 -27.31
N HIS A 99 -4.00 -17.94 -28.49
CA HIS A 99 -2.77 -17.52 -29.18
C HIS A 99 -3.00 -16.22 -29.97
N MET A 100 -1.91 -15.59 -30.40
CA MET A 100 -1.94 -14.36 -31.20
C MET A 100 -1.96 -14.71 -32.70
N GLU A 101 -3.04 -14.36 -33.38
CA GLU A 101 -3.22 -14.53 -34.83
C GLU A 101 -2.84 -13.26 -35.61
N ASP A 102 -3.04 -12.08 -35.00
CA ASP A 102 -2.69 -10.79 -35.59
C ASP A 102 -1.20 -10.68 -35.95
N ARG A 103 -0.91 -10.09 -37.11
CA ARG A 103 0.44 -9.78 -37.57
C ARG A 103 0.53 -8.32 -37.99
N PHE A 104 1.75 -7.79 -38.00
CA PHE A 104 2.02 -6.45 -38.50
C PHE A 104 3.34 -6.43 -39.26
N GLU A 105 3.46 -5.49 -40.19
CA GLU A 105 4.68 -5.22 -40.95
C GLU A 105 4.90 -3.71 -41.05
N VAL A 106 6.13 -3.26 -40.81
CA VAL A 106 6.51 -1.85 -40.91
C VAL A 106 7.71 -1.71 -41.83
N LEU A 107 7.47 -1.23 -43.05
CA LEU A 107 8.51 -0.97 -44.03
C LEU A 107 8.72 0.53 -44.16
N THR A 108 9.82 1.01 -43.60
CA THR A 108 10.21 2.42 -43.68
C THR A 108 11.64 2.52 -44.19
N ASP A 109 11.88 3.32 -45.23
CA ASP A 109 13.24 3.69 -45.64
C ASP A 109 13.75 4.83 -44.73
N ILE A 110 14.38 4.45 -43.63
CA ILE A 110 14.89 5.38 -42.61
C ILE A 110 16.08 6.19 -43.15
N VAL A 111 16.82 5.66 -44.13
CA VAL A 111 18.10 6.21 -44.57
C VAL A 111 17.92 7.26 -45.66
N ASN A 112 17.17 6.95 -46.73
CA ASN A 112 17.05 7.84 -47.87
C ASN A 112 15.72 8.60 -47.91
N LYS A 113 14.71 8.16 -47.13
CA LYS A 113 13.34 8.72 -47.13
C LYS A 113 12.72 8.89 -48.53
N SER A 114 13.26 8.19 -49.54
CA SER A 114 12.87 8.33 -50.94
C SER A 114 11.75 7.37 -51.31
N HIS A 115 11.57 6.31 -50.52
CA HIS A 115 10.53 5.31 -50.71
C HIS A 115 9.33 5.56 -49.79
N PRO A 116 8.10 5.24 -50.25
CA PRO A 116 6.92 5.33 -49.41
C PRO A 116 7.08 4.41 -48.18
N SER A 117 6.57 4.88 -47.05
CA SER A 117 6.43 4.03 -45.87
C SER A 117 5.18 3.18 -46.01
N ILE A 118 5.30 1.88 -45.75
CA ILE A 118 4.21 0.91 -45.83
C ILE A 118 3.99 0.34 -44.44
N PHE A 119 2.74 0.34 -44.01
CA PHE A 119 2.30 -0.22 -42.74
C PHE A 119 1.21 -1.24 -43.02
N GLY A 120 1.45 -2.50 -42.65
CA GLY A 120 0.50 -3.59 -42.79
C GLY A 120 0.03 -4.06 -41.43
N ILE A 121 -1.28 -4.23 -41.25
CA ILE A 121 -1.90 -4.90 -40.11
C ILE A 121 -2.77 -6.01 -40.68
N PHE A 122 -2.60 -7.22 -40.16
CA PHE A 122 -3.27 -8.42 -40.63
C PHE A 122 -4.02 -9.03 -39.46
N ASP A 123 -5.34 -9.06 -39.54
CA ASP A 123 -6.22 -9.78 -38.59
C ASP A 123 -6.28 -11.23 -39.04
N GLY A 124 -5.61 -12.10 -38.28
CA GLY A 124 -5.62 -13.53 -38.57
C GLY A 124 -6.96 -14.12 -38.18
N HIS A 125 -7.45 -15.07 -38.98
CA HIS A 125 -8.67 -15.79 -38.66
C HIS A 125 -8.49 -17.28 -38.92
N GLY A 126 -9.00 -18.10 -38.00
CA GLY A 126 -8.97 -19.55 -38.16
C GLY A 126 -7.70 -20.21 -37.68
N GLY A 127 -6.84 -19.49 -36.95
CA GLY A 127 -5.54 -19.97 -36.49
C GLY A 127 -4.55 -20.08 -37.65
N GLU A 128 -3.44 -20.80 -37.44
CA GLU A 128 -2.91 -21.54 -38.60
C GLU A 128 -4.01 -22.35 -39.29
#